data_AF-A0A6N8UPI2-F1
#
_entry.id   AF-A0A6N8UPI2-F1
#
_cell.length_a   1.000
_cell.length_b   1.000
_cell.length_c   1.000
_cell.angle_alpha   90.00
_cell.angle_beta   90.00
_cell.angle_gamma   90.00
#
_symmetry.space_group_name_H-M   'P 1'
#
loop_
_entity.id
_entity.type
_entity.pdbx_description
1 polymer ?
#
loop_
_entity_poly.entity_id
_entity_poly.type
_entity_poly.pdbx_seq_one_letter_code
_entity_poly.pdbx_strand_id
1 'polypeptide(L)'
;MLILDRTYFYGDIHLPNLDEKAVSLTQVDLLLSKWEKEAFTILLGVDLYDELQSHLIKSDGKVVVKEDSEQKWKDLWHGATFNGCKCGCKKRWKGFVSYDEVLYNGKTHFRKSSPIAYYAYFMHSLYSNTNTTGTGEQAPKTKNSKWLNNVRKRTSAWNRFVTEQRTLECFIKCNFCNYCGKHLDFKTTMGI
;
A
#
# COMPACT_ATOMS: atom_id res chain seq x y z
N MET A 1 -10.14 1.75 8.89
CA MET A 1 -9.59 3.09 8.60
C MET A 1 -9.04 3.04 7.19
N LEU A 2 -9.10 4.13 6.42
CA LEU A 2 -8.62 4.18 5.04
C LEU A 2 -7.55 5.27 4.93
N ILE A 3 -6.33 4.87 4.57
CA ILE A 3 -5.19 5.73 4.31
C ILE A 3 -5.07 5.96 2.80
N LEU A 4 -5.34 4.91 2.03
CA LEU A 4 -5.28 4.98 0.58
C LEU A 4 -6.44 5.83 0.06
N ASP A 5 -6.09 6.92 -0.59
CA ASP A 5 -7.01 7.68 -1.42
C ASP A 5 -6.63 7.54 -2.89
N ARG A 6 -7.43 8.17 -3.74
CA ARG A 6 -7.28 8.15 -5.21
C ARG A 6 -5.91 8.69 -5.67
N THR A 7 -5.27 9.54 -4.87
CA THR A 7 -3.98 10.17 -5.20
C THR A 7 -2.77 9.22 -5.11
N TYR A 8 -2.96 8.02 -4.55
CA TYR A 8 -1.94 6.97 -4.53
C TYR A 8 -1.88 6.14 -5.84
N PHE A 9 -2.90 6.24 -6.70
CA PHE A 9 -3.04 5.42 -7.90
C PHE A 9 -2.69 6.20 -9.17
N TYR A 10 -1.39 6.35 -9.45
CA TYR A 10 -0.87 7.02 -10.64
C TYR A 10 0.13 6.17 -11.42
N GLY A 11 0.41 6.57 -12.66
CA GLY A 11 1.40 5.92 -13.52
C GLY A 11 1.07 4.44 -13.76
N ASP A 12 1.98 3.56 -13.37
CA ASP A 12 1.87 2.11 -13.62
C ASP A 12 0.72 1.44 -12.85
N ILE A 13 0.31 2.02 -11.71
CA ILE A 13 -0.79 1.52 -10.86
C ILE A 13 -2.03 2.40 -10.93
N HIS A 14 -2.19 3.15 -12.02
CA HIS A 14 -3.37 3.98 -12.24
C HIS A 14 -4.65 3.13 -12.27
N LEU A 15 -5.64 3.57 -11.49
CA LEU A 15 -7.00 3.04 -11.50
C LEU A 15 -7.91 4.03 -12.23
N PRO A 16 -8.60 3.61 -13.32
CA PRO A 16 -9.47 4.48 -14.09
C PRO A 16 -10.76 4.82 -13.35
N ASN A 17 -11.40 5.92 -13.74
CA ASN A 17 -12.69 6.40 -13.21
C ASN A 17 -12.72 6.64 -11.69
N LEU A 18 -11.55 6.84 -11.09
CA LEU A 18 -11.45 7.31 -9.72
C LEU A 18 -11.86 8.78 -9.57
N ASP A 19 -12.08 9.56 -10.62
CA ASP A 19 -12.38 11.00 -10.49
C ASP A 19 -13.88 11.32 -10.42
N GLU A 20 -14.76 10.33 -10.58
CA GLU A 20 -16.20 10.56 -10.38
C GLU A 20 -16.44 10.88 -8.90
N LYS A 21 -16.86 12.13 -8.65
CA LYS A 21 -17.26 12.65 -7.33
C LYS A 21 -18.57 11.97 -6.92
N ALA A 22 -18.52 10.69 -6.61
CA ALA A 22 -19.61 10.03 -5.90
C ALA A 22 -19.69 10.64 -4.50
N VAL A 23 -20.86 11.17 -4.16
CA VAL A 23 -21.19 11.72 -2.83
C VAL A 23 -21.29 10.59 -1.77
N SER A 24 -21.20 9.32 -2.19
CA SER A 24 -21.29 8.12 -1.37
C SER A 24 -20.05 7.22 -1.52
N LEU A 25 -19.80 6.39 -0.50
CA LEU A 25 -18.79 5.33 -0.55
C LEU A 25 -19.04 4.46 -1.79
N THR A 26 -18.10 4.48 -2.72
CA THR A 26 -18.18 3.61 -3.90
C THR A 26 -17.83 2.17 -3.51
N GLN A 27 -18.25 1.20 -4.32
CA GLN A 27 -17.82 -0.19 -4.18
C GLN A 27 -16.29 -0.32 -4.19
N VAL A 28 -15.61 0.57 -4.94
CA VAL A 28 -14.14 0.66 -4.95
C VAL A 28 -13.60 1.09 -3.59
N ASP A 29 -14.20 2.09 -2.93
CA ASP A 29 -13.74 2.54 -1.61
C ASP A 29 -13.89 1.45 -0.53
N LEU A 30 -14.98 0.66 -0.59
CA LEU A 30 -15.17 -0.49 0.29
C LEU A 30 -14.11 -1.58 0.06
N LEU A 31 -13.82 -1.88 -1.20
CA LEU A 31 -12.79 -2.86 -1.56
C LEU A 31 -11.39 -2.38 -1.19
N LEU A 32 -11.08 -1.10 -1.41
CA LEU A 32 -9.82 -0.49 -0.98
C LEU A 32 -9.64 -0.60 0.53
N SER A 33 -10.69 -0.33 1.32
CA SER A 33 -10.62 -0.51 2.78
C SER A 33 -10.37 -1.96 3.18
N LYS A 34 -10.93 -2.94 2.47
CA LYS A 34 -10.68 -4.36 2.70
C LYS A 34 -9.23 -4.72 2.40
N TRP A 35 -8.76 -4.37 1.20
CA TRP A 35 -7.39 -4.71 0.76
C TRP A 35 -6.32 -3.97 1.55
N GLU A 36 -6.60 -2.76 2.02
CA GLU A 36 -5.71 -2.03 2.93
C GLU A 36 -5.51 -2.80 4.24
N LYS A 37 -6.61 -3.27 4.86
CA LYS A 37 -6.53 -4.08 6.08
C LYS A 37 -5.78 -5.40 5.84
N GLU A 38 -6.06 -6.08 4.74
CA GLU A 38 -5.36 -7.31 4.35
C GLU A 38 -3.86 -7.05 4.16
N ALA A 39 -3.48 -6.00 3.43
CA ALA A 39 -2.10 -5.62 3.21
C ALA A 39 -1.37 -5.31 4.52
N PHE A 40 -1.97 -4.58 5.44
CA PHE A 40 -1.35 -4.32 6.74
C PHE A 40 -1.16 -5.59 7.56
N THR A 41 -2.17 -6.46 7.56
CA THR A 41 -2.09 -7.73 8.27
C THR A 41 -0.98 -8.60 7.68
N ILE A 42 -0.80 -8.58 6.35
CA ILE A 42 0.32 -9.24 5.67
C ILE A 42 1.65 -8.57 6.06
N LEU A 43 1.76 -7.25 6.08
CA LEU A 43 3.03 -6.54 6.28
C LEU A 43 3.51 -6.48 7.73
N LEU A 44 2.61 -6.47 8.70
CA LEU A 44 2.93 -6.26 10.12
C LEU A 44 2.50 -7.44 11.01
N GLY A 45 1.57 -8.28 10.54
CA GLY A 45 0.84 -9.20 11.41
C GLY A 45 -0.28 -8.48 12.19
N VAL A 46 -1.17 -9.27 12.79
CA VAL A 46 -2.35 -8.74 13.50
C VAL A 46 -1.95 -7.89 14.70
N ASP A 47 -1.06 -8.41 15.55
CA ASP A 47 -0.65 -7.73 16.79
C ASP A 47 -0.04 -6.34 16.57
N LEU A 48 0.95 -6.25 15.67
CA LEU A 48 1.65 -5.00 15.40
C LEU A 48 0.77 -4.02 14.63
N TYR A 49 -0.17 -4.53 13.83
CA TYR A 49 -1.16 -3.70 13.17
C TYR A 49 -2.16 -3.10 14.16
N ASP A 50 -2.69 -3.89 15.09
CA ASP A 50 -3.63 -3.40 16.11
C ASP A 50 -2.97 -2.37 17.03
N GLU A 51 -1.71 -2.59 17.40
CA GLU A 51 -0.93 -1.61 18.16
C GLU A 51 -0.71 -0.33 17.35
N LEU A 52 -0.29 -0.41 16.09
CA LEU A 52 -0.15 0.74 15.20
C LEU A 52 -1.46 1.51 15.09
N GLN A 53 -2.61 0.83 14.94
CA GLN A 53 -3.92 1.50 14.88
C GLN A 53 -4.22 2.35 16.10
N SER A 54 -3.80 1.92 17.31
CA SER A 54 -3.99 2.69 18.54
C SER A 54 -3.22 4.01 18.57
N HIS A 55 -2.20 4.14 17.72
CA HIS A 55 -1.36 5.34 17.57
C HIS A 55 -1.76 6.23 16.39
N LEU A 56 -2.80 5.86 15.64
CA LEU A 56 -3.28 6.63 14.49
C LEU A 56 -4.57 7.37 14.83
N ILE A 57 -4.67 8.62 14.36
CA ILE A 57 -5.85 9.47 14.48
C ILE A 57 -6.22 10.05 13.13
N LYS A 58 -7.49 10.44 12.98
CA LYS A 58 -7.93 11.23 11.83
C LYS A 58 -7.84 12.71 12.18
N SER A 59 -7.05 13.46 11.43
CA SER A 59 -6.96 14.92 11.49
C SER A 59 -7.14 15.48 10.09
N ASP A 60 -8.04 16.46 9.91
CA ASP A 60 -8.33 17.11 8.62
C ASP A 60 -8.60 16.13 7.46
N GLY A 61 -9.35 15.05 7.75
CA GLY A 61 -9.68 14.02 6.76
C GLY A 61 -8.50 13.12 6.35
N LYS A 62 -7.33 13.27 7.00
CA LYS A 62 -6.15 12.43 6.79
C LYS A 62 -5.85 11.60 8.02
N VAL A 63 -5.25 10.44 7.81
CA VAL A 63 -4.73 9.61 8.90
C VAL A 63 -3.32 10.07 9.23
N VAL A 64 -3.10 10.41 10.49
CA VAL A 64 -1.80 10.85 11.02
C VAL A 64 -1.46 10.08 12.29
N VAL A 65 -0.17 9.94 12.58
CA VAL A 65 0.30 9.41 13.87
C VAL A 65 0.10 10.48 14.94
N LYS A 66 -0.36 10.09 16.13
CA LYS A 66 -0.53 11.04 17.24
C LYS A 66 0.81 11.70 17.60
N GLU A 67 0.79 12.97 17.96
CA GLU A 67 2.01 13.73 18.27
C GLU A 67 2.78 13.18 19.48
N ASP A 68 2.06 12.63 20.45
CA ASP A 68 2.58 11.99 21.67
C ASP A 68 3.08 10.55 21.47
N SER A 69 2.88 9.98 20.28
CA SER A 69 3.32 8.61 20.00
C SER A 69 4.83 8.49 19.92
N GLU A 70 5.32 7.33 20.34
CA GLU A 70 6.74 6.97 20.29
C GLU A 70 7.34 7.14 18.89
N GLN A 71 8.63 7.49 18.84
CA GLN A 71 9.34 7.74 17.58
C GLN A 71 9.29 6.53 16.64
N LYS A 72 9.26 5.30 17.17
CA LYS A 72 9.15 4.07 16.36
C LYS A 72 7.92 4.08 15.44
N TRP A 73 6.78 4.61 15.90
CA TRP A 73 5.55 4.68 15.11
C TRP A 73 5.62 5.79 14.05
N LYS A 74 6.25 6.90 14.39
CA LYS A 74 6.52 8.00 13.45
C LYS A 74 7.45 7.53 12.33
N ASP A 75 8.52 6.81 12.68
CA ASP A 75 9.49 6.24 11.75
C ASP A 75 8.86 5.15 10.87
N LEU A 76 8.00 4.30 11.45
CA LEU A 76 7.26 3.28 10.70
C LEU A 76 6.30 3.92 9.70
N TRP A 77 5.63 5.01 10.09
CA TRP A 77 4.61 5.66 9.26
C TRP A 77 5.19 6.55 8.16
N HIS A 78 6.15 7.42 8.51
CA HIS A 78 6.75 8.42 7.60
C HIS A 78 8.05 7.96 6.96
N GLY A 79 8.60 6.83 7.43
CA GLY A 79 9.87 6.32 6.96
C GLY A 79 11.06 6.85 7.76
N ALA A 80 12.12 6.06 7.79
CA ALA A 80 13.37 6.42 8.43
C ALA A 80 14.56 5.78 7.71
N THR A 81 15.72 6.40 7.83
CA THR A 81 16.99 5.80 7.40
C THR A 81 17.51 4.88 8.50
N PHE A 82 18.02 3.72 8.10
CA PHE A 82 18.54 2.74 9.02
C PHE A 82 19.78 2.06 8.43
N ASN A 83 20.66 1.59 9.31
CA ASN A 83 21.82 0.82 8.91
C ASN A 83 21.40 -0.62 8.64
N GLY A 84 21.63 -1.11 7.43
CA GLY A 84 21.25 -2.46 7.05
C GLY A 84 21.96 -3.50 7.91
N CYS A 85 21.18 -4.36 8.58
CA CYS A 85 21.56 -5.28 9.65
C CYS A 85 22.75 -6.21 9.35
N LYS A 86 23.16 -6.38 8.08
CA LYS A 86 24.22 -7.33 7.68
C LYS A 86 25.31 -6.76 6.78
N CYS A 87 25.07 -5.64 6.10
CA CYS A 87 25.96 -5.09 5.07
C CYS A 87 26.63 -3.77 5.48
N GLY A 88 26.23 -3.15 6.59
CA GLY A 88 26.60 -1.76 6.91
C GLY A 88 26.03 -0.72 5.92
N CYS A 89 25.29 -1.15 4.91
CA CYS A 89 24.74 -0.30 3.87
C CYS A 89 23.53 0.49 4.42
N LYS A 90 23.56 1.82 4.28
CA LYS A 90 22.45 2.69 4.66
C LYS A 90 21.26 2.39 3.76
N LYS A 91 20.16 1.97 4.36
CA LYS A 91 18.88 1.75 3.68
C LYS A 91 17.86 2.77 4.18
N ARG A 92 16.82 3.01 3.38
CA ARG A 92 15.72 3.89 3.75
C ARG A 92 14.41 3.12 3.68
N TRP A 93 13.69 3.09 4.78
CA TRP A 93 12.28 2.77 4.78
C TRP A 93 11.52 4.02 4.35
N LYS A 94 10.63 3.90 3.35
CA LYS A 94 9.89 5.05 2.80
C LYS A 94 8.70 5.50 3.65
N GLY A 95 8.27 4.64 4.57
CA GLY A 95 7.02 4.84 5.30
C GLY A 95 5.82 4.20 4.60
N PHE A 96 4.74 4.04 5.36
CA PHE A 96 3.42 3.73 4.78
C PHE A 96 2.83 4.92 4.02
N VAL A 97 3.22 6.14 4.40
CA VAL A 97 2.85 7.38 3.70
C VAL A 97 4.13 8.12 3.31
N SER A 98 4.43 8.11 2.02
CA SER A 98 5.59 8.81 1.45
C SER A 98 5.15 9.82 0.40
N TYR A 99 5.96 10.86 0.21
CA TYR A 99 5.76 11.88 -0.83
C TYR A 99 7.01 11.93 -1.70
N ASP A 100 6.87 11.48 -2.94
CA ASP A 100 7.94 11.52 -3.94
C ASP A 100 7.86 12.85 -4.71
N GLU A 101 8.97 13.59 -4.73
CA GLU A 101 9.11 14.82 -5.52
C GLU A 101 9.50 14.47 -6.96
N VAL A 102 8.76 15.03 -7.92
CA VAL A 102 9.00 14.86 -9.35
C VAL A 102 9.06 16.22 -10.01
N LEU A 103 10.20 16.54 -10.62
CA LEU A 103 10.37 17.73 -11.45
C LEU A 103 9.81 17.46 -12.84
N TYR A 104 8.80 18.23 -13.25
CA TYR A 104 8.25 18.17 -14.60
C TYR A 104 7.99 19.59 -15.11
N ASN A 105 8.50 19.93 -16.30
CA ASN A 105 8.39 21.26 -16.91
C ASN A 105 8.76 22.42 -15.94
N GLY A 106 9.84 22.26 -15.17
CA GLY A 106 10.31 23.27 -14.22
C GLY A 106 9.42 23.46 -12.97
N LYS A 107 8.40 22.61 -12.76
CA LYS A 107 7.55 22.61 -11.57
C LYS A 107 7.75 21.33 -10.77
N THR A 108 7.83 21.47 -9.45
CA THR A 108 7.87 20.32 -8.52
C THR A 108 6.46 19.81 -8.30
N HIS A 109 6.25 18.54 -8.59
CA HIS A 109 5.01 17.82 -8.30
C HIS A 109 5.26 16.80 -7.19
N PHE A 110 4.35 16.73 -6.21
CA PHE A 110 4.41 15.74 -5.15
C PHE A 110 3.48 14.58 -5.46
N ARG A 111 3.96 13.35 -5.29
CA ARG A 111 3.19 12.13 -5.52
C ARG A 111 3.15 11.27 -4.26
N LYS A 112 1.97 10.79 -3.88
CA LYS A 112 1.83 9.96 -2.69
C LYS A 112 2.18 8.51 -3.00
N SER A 113 3.17 7.97 -2.32
CA SER A 113 3.61 6.59 -2.51
C SER A 113 3.37 5.79 -1.25
N SER A 114 2.83 4.57 -1.41
CA SER A 114 2.62 3.62 -0.32
C SER A 114 2.84 2.19 -0.83
N PRO A 115 3.51 1.33 -0.05
CA PRO A 115 3.59 -0.10 -0.35
C PRO A 115 2.20 -0.73 -0.54
N ILE A 116 1.23 -0.32 0.26
CA ILE A 116 -0.13 -0.87 0.30
C ILE A 116 -0.90 -0.56 -1.00
N ALA A 117 -0.61 0.58 -1.64
CA ALA A 117 -1.24 0.95 -2.91
C ALA A 117 -0.95 -0.09 -4.02
N TYR A 118 0.26 -0.68 -4.03
CA TYR A 118 0.62 -1.73 -4.98
C TYR A 118 -0.18 -3.02 -4.77
N TYR A 119 -0.42 -3.39 -3.51
CA TYR A 119 -1.26 -4.55 -3.17
C TYR A 119 -2.72 -4.29 -3.56
N ALA A 120 -3.26 -3.14 -3.19
CA ALA A 120 -4.63 -2.75 -3.53
C ALA A 120 -4.85 -2.72 -5.04
N TYR A 121 -3.87 -2.21 -5.81
CA TYR A 121 -3.92 -2.26 -7.28
C TYR A 121 -3.91 -3.70 -7.81
N PHE A 122 -3.05 -4.56 -7.27
CA PHE A 122 -3.01 -5.97 -7.66
C PHE A 122 -4.36 -6.65 -7.42
N MET A 123 -4.95 -6.48 -6.24
CA MET A 123 -6.24 -7.05 -5.91
C MET A 123 -7.38 -6.47 -6.76
N HIS A 124 -7.37 -5.15 -7.00
CA HIS A 124 -8.30 -4.50 -7.92
C HIS A 124 -8.23 -5.12 -9.32
N SER A 125 -7.02 -5.28 -9.85
CA SER A 125 -6.80 -5.85 -11.18
C SER A 125 -7.18 -7.33 -11.30
N LEU A 126 -7.32 -8.05 -10.18
CA LEU A 126 -7.88 -9.40 -10.16
C LEU A 126 -9.40 -9.34 -10.17
N TYR A 127 -9.97 -8.52 -9.28
CA TYR A 127 -11.41 -8.35 -9.12
C TYR A 127 -12.08 -7.79 -10.38
N SER A 128 -11.46 -6.82 -11.05
CA SER A 128 -12.04 -6.14 -12.23
C SER A 128 -11.88 -6.92 -13.55
N ASN A 129 -11.38 -8.16 -13.54
CA ASN A 129 -11.24 -8.96 -14.77
C ASN A 129 -12.58 -9.51 -15.27
N THR A 130 -13.54 -9.69 -14.37
CA THR A 130 -14.87 -10.21 -14.68
C THR A 130 -15.90 -9.38 -13.93
N ASN A 131 -17.10 -9.31 -14.48
CA ASN A 131 -18.23 -8.64 -13.87
C ASN A 131 -19.40 -9.62 -13.80
N THR A 132 -20.08 -9.66 -12.65
CA THR A 132 -21.32 -10.41 -12.51
C THR A 132 -22.43 -9.67 -13.26
N THR A 133 -23.07 -10.36 -14.21
CA THR A 133 -24.24 -9.88 -14.95
C THR A 133 -25.45 -10.74 -14.62
N GLY A 134 -26.66 -10.32 -15.01
CA GLY A 134 -27.88 -11.14 -14.84
C GLY A 134 -27.81 -12.52 -15.51
N THR A 135 -26.87 -12.71 -16.45
CA THR A 135 -26.60 -13.97 -17.15
C THR A 135 -25.37 -14.71 -16.64
N GLY A 136 -24.79 -14.31 -15.50
CA GLY A 136 -23.58 -14.89 -14.91
C GLY A 136 -22.34 -13.99 -15.04
N GLU A 137 -21.16 -14.54 -14.74
CA GLU A 137 -19.87 -13.83 -14.85
C GLU A 137 -19.48 -13.61 -16.31
N GLN A 138 -19.15 -12.36 -16.66
CA GLN A 138 -18.73 -11.99 -18.01
C GLN A 138 -17.47 -11.13 -17.98
N ALA A 139 -16.58 -11.32 -18.96
CA ALA A 139 -15.47 -10.39 -19.17
C ALA A 139 -16.02 -9.05 -19.70
N PRO A 140 -15.57 -7.90 -19.18
CA PRO A 140 -16.05 -6.60 -19.62
C PRO A 140 -15.72 -6.37 -21.10
N LYS A 141 -16.75 -6.26 -21.94
CA LYS A 141 -16.64 -5.89 -23.36
C LYS A 141 -17.11 -4.44 -23.55
N THR A 142 -16.19 -3.56 -23.89
CA THR A 142 -16.51 -2.21 -24.38
C THR A 142 -16.50 -2.21 -25.92
N LYS A 143 -17.46 -1.53 -26.55
CA LYS A 143 -17.81 -1.69 -27.99
C LYS A 143 -16.65 -1.49 -28.98
N ASN A 144 -15.55 -0.85 -28.57
CA ASN A 144 -14.37 -0.59 -29.42
C ASN A 144 -13.04 -1.04 -28.79
N SER A 145 -13.07 -1.89 -27.75
CA SER A 145 -11.86 -2.26 -27.01
C SER A 145 -11.45 -3.69 -27.28
N LYS A 146 -10.14 -3.91 -27.47
CA LYS A 146 -9.55 -5.25 -27.47
C LYS A 146 -9.13 -5.60 -26.06
N TRP A 147 -9.52 -6.78 -25.59
CA TRP A 147 -9.01 -7.32 -24.34
C TRP A 147 -7.50 -7.54 -24.46
N LEU A 148 -6.74 -6.97 -23.54
CA LEU A 148 -5.30 -7.15 -23.44
C LEU A 148 -4.95 -7.72 -22.08
N ASN A 149 -4.00 -8.64 -22.07
CA ASN A 149 -3.52 -9.25 -20.84
C ASN A 149 -2.74 -8.21 -20.01
N ASN A 150 -3.19 -7.96 -18.78
CA ASN A 150 -2.56 -7.04 -17.83
C ASN A 150 -1.45 -7.70 -16.97
N VAL A 151 -1.08 -8.97 -17.22
CA VAL A 151 -0.07 -9.72 -16.45
C VAL A 151 1.19 -8.91 -16.17
N ARG A 152 1.77 -8.22 -17.16
CA ARG A 152 3.00 -7.44 -16.94
C ARG A 152 2.84 -6.37 -15.86
N LYS A 153 1.73 -5.62 -15.88
CA LYS A 153 1.45 -4.58 -14.87
C LYS A 153 1.18 -5.17 -13.50
N ARG A 154 0.41 -6.27 -13.44
CA ARG A 154 0.13 -6.99 -12.20
C ARG A 154 1.39 -7.54 -11.55
N THR A 155 2.22 -8.24 -12.34
CA THR A 155 3.50 -8.78 -11.87
C THR A 155 4.43 -7.67 -11.41
N SER A 156 4.49 -6.54 -12.12
CA SER A 156 5.28 -5.39 -11.70
C SER A 156 4.82 -4.82 -10.36
N ALA A 157 3.50 -4.63 -10.18
CA ALA A 157 2.93 -4.13 -8.92
C ALA A 157 3.20 -5.10 -7.75
N TRP A 158 2.99 -6.40 -7.97
CA TRP A 158 3.29 -7.43 -6.97
C TRP A 158 4.76 -7.45 -6.57
N ASN A 159 5.68 -7.40 -7.55
CA ASN A 159 7.11 -7.40 -7.28
C ASN A 159 7.55 -6.13 -6.52
N ARG A 160 6.94 -4.97 -6.80
CA ARG A 160 7.17 -3.75 -6.03
C ARG A 160 6.68 -3.91 -4.58
N PHE A 161 5.47 -4.44 -4.37
CA PHE A 161 4.96 -4.74 -3.04
C PHE A 161 5.90 -5.65 -2.23
N VAL A 162 6.34 -6.77 -2.81
CA VAL A 162 7.27 -7.70 -2.17
C VAL A 162 8.63 -7.05 -1.86
N THR A 163 9.11 -6.16 -2.75
CA THR A 163 10.37 -5.45 -2.53
C THR A 163 10.28 -4.46 -1.36
N GLU A 164 9.17 -3.72 -1.26
CA GLU A 164 8.89 -2.82 -0.14
C GLU A 164 8.68 -3.62 1.16
N GLN A 165 8.00 -4.77 1.11
CA GLN A 165 7.88 -5.69 2.24
C GLN A 165 9.25 -6.14 2.78
N ARG A 166 10.16 -6.57 1.90
CA ARG A 166 11.52 -6.96 2.32
C ARG A 166 12.28 -5.81 2.96
N THR A 167 12.04 -4.58 2.50
CA THR A 167 12.63 -3.37 3.08
C THR A 167 12.08 -3.09 4.47
N LEU A 168 10.76 -3.24 4.64
CA LEU A 168 10.08 -3.14 5.93
C LEU A 168 10.59 -4.19 6.92
N GLU A 169 10.68 -5.46 6.50
CA GLU A 169 11.21 -6.53 7.34
C GLU A 169 12.65 -6.24 7.80
N CYS A 170 13.49 -5.71 6.91
CA CYS A 170 14.82 -5.25 7.26
C CYS A 170 14.77 -4.09 8.27
N PHE A 171 13.88 -3.11 8.06
CA PHE A 171 13.71 -1.98 8.97
C PHE A 171 13.31 -2.42 10.38
N ILE A 172 12.31 -3.31 10.50
CA ILE A 172 11.84 -3.81 11.79
C ILE A 172 12.95 -4.64 12.48
N LYS A 173 13.63 -5.52 11.74
CA LYS A 173 14.73 -6.33 12.28
C LYS A 173 15.92 -5.50 12.75
N CYS A 174 16.23 -4.37 12.10
CA CYS A 174 17.34 -3.51 12.54
C CYS A 174 16.96 -2.62 13.72
N ASN A 175 15.67 -2.38 13.93
CA ASN A 175 15.14 -1.65 15.08
C ASN A 175 14.50 -2.58 16.12
N PHE A 176 14.93 -3.85 16.16
CA PHE A 176 14.26 -4.92 16.91
C PHE A 176 14.03 -4.58 18.39
N CYS A 177 14.97 -3.89 19.04
CA CYS A 177 14.82 -3.45 20.44
C CYS A 177 13.60 -2.56 20.69
N ASN A 178 13.14 -1.79 19.68
CA ASN A 178 11.98 -0.90 19.77
C ASN A 178 10.65 -1.66 19.57
N TYR A 179 10.69 -2.85 18.98
CA TYR A 179 9.54 -3.70 18.66
C TYR A 179 9.55 -5.03 19.43
N CYS A 180 10.47 -5.18 20.40
CA CYS A 180 10.73 -6.42 21.12
C CYS A 180 9.53 -6.86 21.97
N GLY A 181 8.97 -8.02 21.62
CA GLY A 181 7.95 -8.72 22.39
C GLY A 181 7.11 -9.71 21.58
N LYS A 182 7.00 -9.52 20.26
CA LYS A 182 6.12 -10.33 19.41
C LYS A 182 6.87 -10.79 18.16
N HIS A 183 7.07 -12.10 18.07
CA HIS A 183 7.70 -12.75 16.93
C HIS A 183 6.93 -12.41 15.65
N LEU A 184 7.57 -11.66 14.75
CA LEU A 184 7.18 -11.60 13.35
C LEU A 184 7.59 -12.92 12.70
N ASP A 185 6.74 -13.94 12.86
CA ASP A 185 6.86 -15.22 12.16
C ASP A 185 6.43 -15.06 10.71
N PHE A 186 7.25 -14.32 9.95
CA PHE A 186 7.19 -14.28 8.48
C PHE A 186 7.73 -15.59 7.91
N LYS A 187 6.98 -16.69 8.12
CA LYS A 187 7.17 -17.89 7.31
C LYS A 187 6.66 -17.59 5.92
N THR A 188 7.61 -17.22 5.07
CA THR A 188 7.63 -17.30 3.61
C THR A 188 6.36 -17.89 2.99
N THR A 189 5.34 -17.06 2.78
CA THR A 189 4.23 -17.35 1.86
C THR A 189 4.69 -17.11 0.42
N MET A 190 5.70 -17.87 0.00
CA MET A 190 6.07 -18.06 -1.41
C MET A 190 6.21 -19.56 -1.65
N GLY A 191 5.08 -20.19 -1.92
CA GLY A 191 4.97 -21.45 -2.64
C GLY A 191 4.17 -21.21 -3.92
N ILE A 192 4.79 -20.54 -4.89
CA ILE A 192 4.52 -20.65 -6.33
C ILE A 192 5.88 -20.72 -7.01
#